data_AF-A0A821NL12-F1
#
_entry.id   AF-A0A821NL12-F1
#
_cell.length_a   1.000
_cell.length_b   1.000
_cell.length_c   1.000
_cell.angle_alpha   90.00
_cell.angle_beta   90.00
_cell.angle_gamma   90.00
#
_symmetry.space_group_name_H-M   'P 1'
#
loop_
_entity.id
_entity.type
_entity.pdbx_description
1 polymer ?
#
loop_
_entity_poly.entity_id
_entity_poly.type
_entity_poly.pdbx_seq_one_letter_code
_entity_poly.pdbx_strand_id
1 'polypeptide(L)'
;TNRFIVSFIGNLINNFTQSPNNFRHTESIKDFTICLYVLGGKQVYEFIRLNLYGSISNLTTLGELIKKPDTAFSEAEFYFGYLRQCHSQFGFCSENITGIIRKVEYDSKTNSFAGFAAPIDHSVPLPKFYQANTFNDLKPIYDTNEIAPLLNMHMFQSTECIHGKRTTLYMTFSESTETFAVCRARSADHFGNKLL
;
A
#
# COMPACT_ATOMS: atom_id res chain seq x y z
N THR A 1 15.43 -3.84 -31.18
CA THR A 1 16.31 -3.44 -30.06
C THR A 1 15.47 -3.04 -28.86
N ASN A 2 15.78 -3.56 -27.66
CA ASN A 2 14.99 -3.29 -26.46
C ASN A 2 15.14 -1.81 -26.03
N ARG A 3 14.05 -1.04 -26.09
CA ARG A 3 14.02 0.41 -25.80
C ARG A 3 14.49 0.74 -24.39
N PHE A 4 14.18 -0.12 -23.41
CA PHE A 4 14.63 0.07 -22.03
C PHE A 4 16.15 -0.04 -21.92
N ILE A 5 16.75 -1.08 -22.52
CA ILE A 5 18.20 -1.31 -22.44
C ILE A 5 18.96 -0.14 -23.08
N VAL A 6 18.49 0.38 -24.22
CA VAL A 6 19.08 1.57 -24.85
C VAL A 6 18.99 2.79 -23.93
N SER A 7 17.83 3.02 -23.30
CA SER A 7 17.63 4.10 -22.34
C SER A 7 18.51 3.95 -21.10
N PHE A 8 18.68 2.72 -20.60
CA PHE A 8 19.47 2.40 -19.43
C PHE A 8 20.96 2.64 -19.68
N ILE A 9 21.50 2.11 -20.78
CA ILE A 9 22.90 2.34 -21.19
C ILE A 9 23.15 3.83 -21.44
N GLY A 10 22.23 4.52 -22.12
CA GLY A 10 22.35 5.95 -22.36
C GLY A 10 22.37 6.77 -21.07
N ASN A 11 21.53 6.43 -20.09
CA ASN A 11 21.51 7.07 -18.78
C ASN A 11 22.81 6.83 -18.00
N LEU A 12 23.31 5.60 -18.02
CA LEU A 12 24.58 5.23 -17.41
C LEU A 12 25.74 6.05 -18.01
N ILE A 13 25.88 6.09 -19.33
CA ILE A 13 26.92 6.88 -20.02
C ILE A 13 26.81 8.37 -19.65
N ASN A 14 25.59 8.92 -19.63
CA ASN A 14 25.36 10.32 -19.26
C ASN A 14 25.71 10.61 -17.80
N ASN A 15 25.51 9.65 -16.89
CA ASN A 15 25.86 9.84 -15.48
C ASN A 15 27.36 9.66 -15.25
N PHE A 16 28.05 8.80 -16.02
CA PHE A 16 29.51 8.68 -15.95
C PHE A 16 30.26 9.97 -16.28
N THR A 17 29.67 10.86 -17.09
CA THR A 17 30.25 12.18 -17.40
C THR A 17 29.88 13.25 -16.38
N GLN A 18 29.02 12.94 -15.40
CA GLN A 18 28.54 13.89 -14.39
C GLN A 18 29.17 13.62 -13.03
N SER A 19 29.21 14.66 -12.19
CA SER A 19 29.57 14.48 -10.79
C SER A 19 28.52 13.61 -10.08
N PRO A 20 28.90 12.79 -9.09
CA PRO A 20 27.99 11.90 -8.35
C PRO A 20 26.72 12.55 -7.79
N ASN A 21 26.82 13.82 -7.37
CA ASN A 21 25.70 14.58 -6.80
C ASN A 21 24.65 15.00 -7.85
N ASN A 22 24.95 14.82 -9.13
CA ASN A 22 24.12 15.28 -10.24
C ASN A 22 23.52 14.14 -11.06
N PHE A 23 23.64 12.88 -10.61
CA PHE A 23 23.05 11.75 -11.33
C PHE A 23 21.54 11.95 -11.50
N ARG A 24 21.08 11.80 -12.75
CA ARG A 24 19.67 11.91 -13.11
C ARG A 24 19.22 10.59 -13.72
N HIS A 25 18.06 10.13 -13.31
CA HIS A 25 17.45 8.91 -13.81
C HIS A 25 16.12 9.23 -14.47
N THR A 26 15.86 8.59 -15.61
CA THR A 26 14.55 8.63 -16.28
C THR A 26 13.50 7.89 -15.45
N GLU A 27 12.21 8.16 -15.68
CA GLU A 27 11.14 7.49 -14.90
C GLU A 27 11.17 5.96 -15.09
N SER A 28 11.45 5.48 -16.30
CA SER A 28 11.62 4.04 -16.58
C SER A 28 12.73 3.39 -15.73
N ILE A 29 13.81 4.11 -15.46
CA ILE A 29 14.91 3.62 -14.63
C ILE A 29 14.52 3.67 -13.16
N LYS A 30 13.79 4.70 -12.72
CA LYS A 30 13.27 4.76 -11.35
C LYS A 30 12.28 3.62 -11.07
N ASP A 31 11.37 3.34 -12.00
CA ASP A 31 10.43 2.21 -11.89
C ASP A 31 11.20 0.88 -11.81
N PHE A 32 12.18 0.69 -12.69
CA PHE A 32 13.07 -0.48 -12.63
C PHE A 32 13.81 -0.58 -11.29
N THR A 33 14.30 0.54 -10.78
CA THR A 33 15.04 0.62 -9.51
C THR A 33 14.15 0.22 -8.33
N ILE A 34 12.89 0.67 -8.30
CA ILE A 34 11.89 0.23 -7.30
C ILE A 34 11.65 -1.28 -7.43
N CYS A 35 11.36 -1.77 -8.63
CA CYS A 35 11.14 -3.20 -8.86
C CYS A 35 12.34 -4.06 -8.44
N LEU A 36 13.57 -3.62 -8.76
CA LEU A 36 14.79 -4.31 -8.39
C LEU A 36 14.94 -4.40 -6.86
N TYR A 37 14.65 -3.31 -6.14
CA TYR A 37 14.71 -3.31 -4.68
C TYR A 37 13.61 -4.18 -4.06
N VAL A 38 12.38 -4.10 -4.56
CA VAL A 38 11.24 -4.86 -4.02
C VAL A 38 11.41 -6.36 -4.27
N LEU A 39 11.88 -6.76 -5.45
CA LEU A 39 12.01 -8.18 -5.82
C LEU A 39 13.35 -8.78 -5.39
N GLY A 40 14.45 -8.04 -5.54
CA GLY A 40 15.80 -8.50 -5.24
C GLY A 40 16.26 -8.20 -3.81
N GLY A 41 15.58 -7.29 -3.10
CA GLY A 41 15.96 -6.84 -1.78
C GLY A 41 17.20 -5.92 -1.76
N LYS A 42 17.50 -5.40 -0.57
CA LYS A 42 18.56 -4.40 -0.35
C LYS A 42 19.95 -4.88 -0.80
N GLN A 43 20.28 -6.15 -0.58
CA GLN A 43 21.64 -6.65 -0.88
C GLN A 43 21.91 -6.75 -2.38
N VAL A 44 20.97 -7.31 -3.14
CA VAL A 44 21.07 -7.37 -4.61
C VAL A 44 21.09 -5.96 -5.19
N TYR A 45 20.25 -5.08 -4.64
CA TYR A 45 20.20 -3.68 -5.04
C TYR A 45 21.56 -2.98 -4.87
N GLU A 46 22.15 -3.07 -3.67
CA GLU A 46 23.45 -2.44 -3.38
C GLU A 46 24.58 -3.07 -4.19
N PHE A 47 24.56 -4.39 -4.40
CA PHE A 47 25.53 -5.07 -5.26
C PHE A 47 25.51 -4.47 -6.67
N ILE A 48 24.32 -4.32 -7.27
CA ILE A 48 24.21 -3.72 -8.60
C ILE A 48 24.63 -2.26 -8.58
N ARG A 49 24.20 -1.48 -7.58
CA ARG A 49 24.53 -0.04 -7.47
C ARG A 49 26.04 0.21 -7.39
N LEU A 50 26.75 -0.65 -6.65
CA LEU A 50 28.19 -0.54 -6.45
C LEU A 50 28.99 -1.01 -7.68
N ASN A 51 28.53 -2.06 -8.37
CA ASN A 51 29.20 -2.58 -9.57
C ASN A 51 28.87 -1.82 -10.86
N LEU A 52 27.69 -1.17 -10.92
CA LEU A 52 27.24 -0.34 -12.03
C LEU A 52 27.02 1.09 -11.54
N TYR A 53 28.12 1.76 -11.20
CA TYR A 53 28.07 3.11 -10.62
C TYR A 53 27.32 4.11 -11.52
N GLY A 54 26.40 4.87 -10.95
CA GLY A 54 25.57 5.83 -11.67
C GLY A 54 24.44 5.24 -12.52
N SER A 55 24.25 3.91 -12.51
CA SER A 55 23.17 3.25 -13.26
C SER A 55 21.79 3.38 -12.61
N ILE A 56 21.74 3.36 -11.28
CA ILE A 56 20.52 3.35 -10.47
C ILE A 56 20.65 4.31 -9.29
N SER A 57 19.51 4.65 -8.70
CA SER A 57 19.44 5.66 -7.63
C SER A 57 20.17 5.20 -6.36
N ASN A 58 20.60 6.14 -5.52
CA ASN A 58 21.06 5.80 -4.17
C ASN A 58 19.87 5.43 -3.25
N LEU A 59 20.14 4.83 -2.09
CA LEU A 59 19.10 4.39 -1.16
C LEU A 59 18.24 5.52 -0.62
N THR A 60 18.77 6.74 -0.46
CA THR A 60 18.02 7.90 0.00
C THR A 60 16.97 8.29 -1.03
N THR A 61 17.39 8.49 -2.28
CA THR A 61 16.51 8.79 -3.41
C THR A 61 15.51 7.66 -3.65
N LEU A 62 15.93 6.40 -3.54
CA LEU A 62 15.02 5.26 -3.61
C LEU A 62 13.96 5.32 -2.50
N GLY A 63 14.35 5.64 -1.27
CA GLY A 63 13.45 5.82 -0.15
C GLY A 63 12.40 6.90 -0.44
N GLU A 64 12.80 8.02 -1.04
CA GLU A 64 11.87 9.08 -1.48
C GLU A 64 10.93 8.61 -2.60
N LEU A 65 11.45 7.85 -3.56
CA LEU A 65 10.65 7.28 -4.65
C LEU A 65 9.58 6.30 -4.15
N ILE A 66 9.92 5.46 -3.17
CA ILE A 66 8.99 4.52 -2.53
C ILE A 66 7.99 5.27 -1.65
N LYS A 67 8.43 6.33 -0.96
CA LYS A 67 7.59 7.15 -0.08
C LYS A 67 6.70 8.16 -0.82
N LYS A 68 6.60 8.10 -2.16
CA LYS A 68 5.69 8.98 -2.90
C LYS A 68 4.28 8.94 -2.26
N PRO A 69 3.69 10.09 -1.94
CA PRO A 69 2.50 10.18 -1.08
C PRO A 69 1.27 9.48 -1.67
N ASP A 70 1.21 9.30 -2.99
CA ASP A 70 0.11 8.59 -3.66
C ASP A 70 0.18 7.05 -3.51
N THR A 71 1.23 6.50 -2.89
CA THR A 71 1.42 5.05 -2.73
C THR A 71 1.53 4.58 -1.28
N ALA A 72 1.53 5.49 -0.30
CA ALA A 72 1.59 5.12 1.11
C ALA A 72 0.18 4.87 1.65
N PHE A 73 -0.12 3.61 2.00
CA PHE A 73 -1.39 3.23 2.61
C PHE A 73 -1.32 3.45 4.11
N SER A 74 -2.35 4.08 4.69
CA SER A 74 -2.54 4.07 6.13
C SER A 74 -3.42 2.90 6.57
N GLU A 75 -3.32 2.54 7.85
CA GLU A 75 -4.16 1.52 8.45
C GLU A 75 -5.65 1.86 8.28
N ALA A 76 -6.47 0.85 7.96
CA ALA A 76 -7.91 0.99 7.73
C ALA A 76 -8.28 1.93 6.56
N GLU A 77 -7.33 2.28 5.69
CA GLU A 77 -7.58 3.08 4.49
C GLU A 77 -7.77 2.20 3.25
N PHE A 78 -8.82 2.53 2.47
CA PHE A 78 -9.13 1.86 1.22
C PHE A 78 -8.79 2.73 0.01
N TYR A 79 -7.81 2.31 -0.79
CA TYR A 79 -7.51 2.94 -2.07
C TYR A 79 -8.45 2.47 -3.20
N PHE A 80 -9.49 3.26 -3.44
CA PHE A 80 -10.41 3.05 -4.56
C PHE A 80 -9.99 3.79 -5.85
N GLY A 81 -8.84 4.47 -5.86
CA GLY A 81 -8.44 5.38 -6.95
C GLY A 81 -8.42 4.69 -8.32
N TYR A 82 -7.87 3.48 -8.40
CA TYR A 82 -7.85 2.70 -9.64
C TYR A 82 -9.23 2.10 -9.98
N LEU A 83 -9.98 1.65 -8.98
CA LEU A 83 -11.31 1.06 -9.18
C LEU A 83 -12.31 2.07 -9.75
N ARG A 84 -12.21 3.34 -9.34
CA ARG A 84 -13.02 4.44 -9.91
C ARG A 84 -12.78 4.63 -11.41
N GLN A 85 -11.58 4.36 -11.91
CA GLN A 85 -11.24 4.52 -13.34
C GLN A 85 -11.81 3.38 -14.19
N CYS A 86 -12.04 2.20 -13.61
CA CYS A 86 -12.54 1.05 -14.36
C CYS A 86 -14.06 1.03 -14.51
N HIS A 87 -14.80 1.96 -13.90
CA HIS A 87 -16.28 2.05 -13.97
C HIS A 87 -17.03 0.75 -13.68
N SER A 88 -16.41 -0.17 -12.94
CA SER A 88 -16.88 -1.54 -12.90
C SER A 88 -18.00 -1.74 -11.89
N GLN A 89 -19.05 -2.43 -12.33
CA GLN A 89 -20.20 -2.76 -11.47
C GLN A 89 -19.96 -4.05 -10.68
N PHE A 90 -19.03 -4.89 -11.15
CA PHE A 90 -18.77 -6.22 -10.58
C PHE A 90 -17.28 -6.47 -10.36
N GLY A 91 -16.97 -7.28 -9.36
CA GLY A 91 -15.62 -7.69 -9.08
C GLY A 91 -15.55 -8.86 -8.13
N PHE A 92 -14.37 -9.44 -8.04
CA PHE A 92 -14.03 -10.50 -7.10
C PHE A 92 -13.38 -9.89 -5.88
N CYS A 93 -13.83 -10.30 -4.69
CA CYS A 93 -13.19 -9.96 -3.43
C CYS A 93 -12.56 -11.24 -2.86
N SER A 94 -11.33 -11.14 -2.37
CA SER A 94 -10.72 -12.18 -1.56
C SER A 94 -10.24 -11.59 -0.24
N GLU A 95 -10.46 -12.32 0.83
CA GLU A 95 -10.04 -11.96 2.18
C GLU A 95 -9.04 -13.00 2.69
N ASN A 96 -8.03 -12.54 3.42
CA ASN A 96 -7.06 -13.41 4.07
C ASN A 96 -6.58 -12.78 5.37
N ILE A 97 -6.28 -13.60 6.37
CA ILE A 97 -5.84 -13.16 7.69
C ILE A 97 -4.45 -13.73 7.97
N THR A 98 -3.55 -12.90 8.51
CA THR A 98 -2.21 -13.31 8.90
C THR A 98 -1.87 -12.83 10.31
N GLY A 99 -1.11 -13.62 11.05
CA GLY A 99 -0.59 -13.21 12.36
C GLY A 99 0.52 -12.18 12.20
N ILE A 100 0.56 -11.21 13.10
CA ILE A 100 1.55 -10.13 13.09
C ILE A 100 2.31 -10.04 14.41
N ILE A 101 3.47 -9.39 14.36
CA ILE A 101 4.17 -8.98 15.57
C ILE A 101 3.36 -7.84 16.19
N ARG A 102 2.84 -8.06 17.40
CA ARG A 102 2.07 -7.08 18.16
C ARG A 102 2.95 -5.88 18.47
N LYS A 103 2.72 -4.77 17.77
CA LYS A 103 3.46 -3.53 17.94
C LYS A 103 2.54 -2.35 17.67
N VAL A 104 2.56 -1.39 18.57
CA VAL A 104 1.91 -0.09 18.40
C VAL A 104 2.94 0.89 17.87
N GLU A 105 2.62 1.57 16.77
CA GLU A 105 3.47 2.60 16.17
C GLU A 105 2.72 3.93 16.10
N TYR A 106 3.44 5.02 16.33
CA TYR A 106 2.89 6.37 16.17
C TYR A 106 3.19 6.90 14.76
N ASP A 107 2.14 7.32 14.05
CA ASP A 107 2.27 8.04 12.79
C ASP A 107 2.17 9.55 13.01
N SER A 108 3.33 10.20 12.92
CA SER A 108 3.45 11.66 13.03
C SER A 108 2.71 12.46 11.96
N LYS A 109 2.39 11.87 10.80
CA LYS A 109 1.70 12.57 9.71
C LYS A 109 0.21 12.75 10.00
N THR A 110 -0.39 11.74 10.63
CA THR A 110 -1.81 11.69 10.95
C THR A 110 -2.07 11.95 12.43
N ASN A 111 -1.02 12.09 13.23
CA ASN A 111 -1.08 12.24 14.67
C ASN A 111 -1.90 11.13 15.34
N SER A 112 -1.69 9.89 14.89
CA SER A 112 -2.47 8.72 15.31
C SER A 112 -1.58 7.52 15.62
N PHE A 113 -2.11 6.60 16.41
CA PHE A 113 -1.49 5.31 16.67
C PHE A 113 -2.04 4.23 15.73
N ALA A 114 -1.14 3.36 15.26
CA ALA A 114 -1.42 2.20 14.43
C ALA A 114 -1.06 0.91 15.21
N GLY A 115 -1.77 -0.18 14.93
CA GLY A 115 -1.54 -1.50 15.55
C GLY A 115 -2.50 -1.88 16.69
N PHE A 116 -3.51 -1.06 16.96
CA PHE A 116 -4.67 -1.45 17.77
C PHE A 116 -5.78 -2.00 16.87
N ALA A 117 -6.73 -2.75 17.40
CA ALA A 117 -7.89 -3.18 16.62
C ALA A 117 -8.83 -1.99 16.33
N ALA A 118 -8.81 -1.49 15.10
CA ALA A 118 -9.65 -0.36 14.72
C ALA A 118 -11.15 -0.71 14.82
N PRO A 119 -11.98 0.18 15.39
CA PRO A 119 -13.42 -0.05 15.45
C PRO A 119 -14.01 -0.08 14.04
N ILE A 120 -15.07 -0.87 13.89
CA ILE A 120 -15.73 -1.12 12.62
C ILE A 120 -17.04 -0.31 12.55
N ASP A 121 -17.22 0.42 11.46
CA ASP A 121 -18.49 1.06 11.09
C ASP A 121 -18.98 0.51 9.74
N HIS A 122 -20.22 0.04 9.67
CA HIS A 122 -20.79 -0.59 8.46
C HIS A 122 -19.89 -1.68 7.82
N SER A 123 -19.28 -2.53 8.63
CA SER A 123 -18.32 -3.57 8.19
C SER A 123 -16.99 -3.03 7.61
N VAL A 124 -16.68 -1.75 7.82
CA VAL A 124 -15.45 -1.11 7.36
C VAL A 124 -14.71 -0.53 8.57
N PRO A 125 -13.42 -0.85 8.76
CA PRO A 125 -12.62 -0.25 9.83
C PRO A 125 -12.49 1.25 9.66
N LEU A 126 -12.55 1.99 10.77
CA LEU A 126 -12.45 3.44 10.77
C LEU A 126 -10.98 3.89 10.68
N PRO A 127 -10.58 4.59 9.60
CA PRO A 127 -9.21 5.06 9.44
C PRO A 127 -8.88 6.12 10.48
N LYS A 128 -7.65 6.05 11.01
CA LYS A 128 -7.08 7.06 11.94
C LYS A 128 -7.95 7.28 13.18
N PHE A 129 -8.61 6.22 13.68
CA PHE A 129 -9.48 6.31 14.86
C PHE A 129 -8.72 6.73 16.14
N TYR A 130 -7.52 6.17 16.35
CA TYR A 130 -6.69 6.43 17.52
C TYR A 130 -5.82 7.68 17.38
N GLN A 131 -6.45 8.84 17.13
CA GLN A 131 -5.75 10.13 17.12
C GLN A 131 -5.47 10.62 18.54
N ALA A 132 -4.26 11.12 18.77
CA ALA A 132 -3.85 11.68 20.05
C ALA A 132 -3.40 13.13 19.86
N ASN A 133 -4.34 14.06 19.96
CA ASN A 133 -4.07 15.49 19.81
C ASN A 133 -3.35 16.09 21.02
N THR A 134 -3.41 15.40 22.15
CA THR A 134 -2.73 15.75 23.38
C THR A 134 -2.08 14.53 24.04
N PHE A 135 -1.10 14.78 24.91
CA PHE A 135 -0.50 13.71 25.73
C PHE A 135 -1.52 12.98 26.61
N ASN A 136 -2.60 13.67 27.01
CA ASN A 136 -3.65 13.09 27.85
C ASN A 136 -4.51 12.06 27.11
N ASP A 137 -4.55 12.11 25.78
CA ASP A 137 -5.29 11.16 24.95
C ASP A 137 -4.57 9.79 24.89
N LEU A 138 -3.25 9.78 25.12
CA LEU A 138 -2.40 8.60 24.92
C LEU A 138 -2.72 7.49 25.93
N LYS A 139 -2.86 7.85 27.21
CA LYS A 139 -3.14 6.90 28.29
C LYS A 139 -4.45 6.11 28.08
N PRO A 140 -5.62 6.76 27.86
CA PRO A 140 -6.85 6.01 27.62
C PRO A 140 -6.81 5.19 26.34
N ILE A 141 -6.12 5.66 25.29
CA ILE A 141 -5.92 4.87 24.06
C ILE A 141 -5.14 3.59 24.38
N TYR A 142 -4.04 3.69 25.11
CA TYR A 142 -3.18 2.55 25.38
C TYR A 142 -3.76 1.57 26.41
N ASP A 143 -4.40 2.07 27.48
CA ASP A 143 -4.89 1.23 28.58
C ASP A 143 -6.21 0.50 28.25
N THR A 144 -6.99 1.01 27.29
CA THR A 144 -8.35 0.52 27.00
C THR A 144 -8.42 -0.38 25.76
N ASN A 145 -7.48 -0.25 24.83
CA ASN A 145 -7.57 -0.92 23.52
C ASN A 145 -6.61 -2.10 23.43
N GLU A 146 -7.04 -3.19 22.78
CA GLU A 146 -6.18 -4.34 22.57
C GLU A 146 -5.27 -4.13 21.36
N ILE A 147 -4.03 -4.59 21.50
CA ILE A 147 -3.07 -4.60 20.40
C ILE A 147 -3.48 -5.72 19.44
N ALA A 148 -3.65 -5.36 18.17
CA ALA A 148 -4.16 -6.28 17.18
C ALA A 148 -3.23 -7.51 17.02
N PRO A 149 -3.75 -8.73 17.19
CA PRO A 149 -2.96 -9.95 16.99
C PRO A 149 -2.89 -10.36 15.52
N LEU A 150 -3.81 -9.86 14.70
CA LEU A 150 -4.03 -10.28 13.32
C LEU A 150 -4.11 -9.07 12.40
N LEU A 151 -3.55 -9.26 11.20
CA LEU A 151 -3.75 -8.40 10.06
C LEU A 151 -4.65 -9.12 9.07
N ASN A 152 -5.81 -8.54 8.82
CA ASN A 152 -6.70 -8.89 7.76
C ASN A 152 -6.30 -8.14 6.47
N MET A 153 -6.33 -8.86 5.36
CA MET A 153 -5.97 -8.37 4.05
C MET A 153 -7.11 -8.63 3.10
N HIS A 154 -7.64 -7.56 2.51
CA HIS A 154 -8.63 -7.67 1.45
C HIS A 154 -7.98 -7.38 0.10
N MET A 155 -8.40 -8.09 -0.93
CA MET A 155 -8.04 -7.81 -2.31
C MET A 155 -9.32 -7.73 -3.13
N PHE A 156 -9.43 -6.69 -3.95
CA PHE A 156 -10.56 -6.54 -4.85
C PHE A 156 -10.06 -6.45 -6.30
N GLN A 157 -10.61 -7.30 -7.16
CA GLN A 157 -10.32 -7.32 -8.58
C GLN A 157 -11.60 -7.05 -9.37
N SER A 158 -11.64 -5.93 -10.09
CA SER A 158 -12.71 -5.63 -11.04
C SER A 158 -12.66 -6.57 -12.25
N THR A 159 -13.84 -6.91 -12.79
CA THR A 159 -13.98 -7.72 -14.01
C THR A 159 -13.72 -6.93 -15.30
N GLU A 160 -13.85 -5.60 -15.25
CA GLU A 160 -13.79 -4.71 -16.42
C GLU A 160 -12.39 -4.10 -16.65
N CYS A 161 -11.50 -4.14 -15.66
CA CYS A 161 -10.09 -3.75 -15.85
C CYS A 161 -9.30 -4.84 -16.63
N ILE A 162 -9.68 -5.13 -17.87
CA ILE A 162 -8.95 -6.06 -18.74
C ILE A 162 -7.78 -5.31 -19.38
N HIS A 163 -6.73 -4.99 -18.61
CA HIS A 163 -5.37 -4.74 -19.11
C HIS A 163 -4.37 -4.73 -17.93
N GLY A 164 -3.93 -5.92 -17.52
CA GLY A 164 -2.62 -6.16 -16.89
C GLY A 164 -2.30 -5.56 -15.52
N LYS A 165 -3.17 -4.76 -14.90
CA LYS A 165 -2.94 -4.19 -13.56
C LYS A 165 -3.98 -4.71 -12.58
N ARG A 166 -3.59 -5.73 -11.80
CA ARG A 166 -4.33 -6.13 -10.60
C ARG A 166 -4.28 -4.97 -9.62
N THR A 167 -5.44 -4.56 -9.11
CA THR A 167 -5.48 -3.73 -7.90
C THR A 167 -5.45 -4.68 -6.72
N THR A 168 -4.41 -4.56 -5.92
CA THR A 168 -4.21 -5.29 -4.67
C THR A 168 -3.51 -4.26 -3.79
N LEU A 169 -4.05 -3.82 -2.66
CA LEU A 169 -4.07 -4.53 -1.37
C LEU A 169 -4.86 -3.66 -0.39
N TYR A 170 -5.52 -4.26 0.60
CA TYR A 170 -6.08 -3.56 1.76
C TYR A 170 -5.55 -4.23 3.03
N MET A 171 -5.30 -3.44 4.08
CA MET A 171 -4.76 -3.87 5.37
C MET A 171 -5.67 -3.37 6.48
N THR A 172 -6.29 -4.29 7.21
CA THR A 172 -7.19 -4.00 8.32
C THR A 172 -6.76 -4.85 9.51
N PHE A 173 -6.58 -4.26 10.69
CA PHE A 173 -6.19 -5.01 11.89
C PHE A 173 -7.47 -5.44 12.61
N SER A 174 -7.61 -6.72 12.96
CA SER A 174 -8.85 -7.26 13.54
C SER A 174 -8.58 -8.09 14.80
N GLU A 175 -9.49 -7.99 15.76
CA GLU A 175 -9.52 -8.77 17.01
C GLU A 175 -10.15 -10.16 16.83
N SER A 176 -10.91 -10.41 15.76
CA SER A 176 -11.72 -11.63 15.64
C SER A 176 -11.60 -12.36 14.30
N THR A 177 -11.80 -13.68 14.34
CA THR A 177 -11.96 -14.57 13.18
C THR A 177 -13.26 -14.32 12.40
N GLU A 178 -14.12 -13.41 12.86
CA GLU A 178 -15.41 -13.06 12.24
C GLU A 178 -15.37 -11.64 11.67
N THR A 179 -14.43 -11.38 10.77
CA THR A 179 -14.49 -10.14 9.99
C THR A 179 -15.27 -10.44 8.71
N PHE A 180 -16.51 -9.94 8.63
CA PHE A 180 -17.30 -10.01 7.40
C PHE A 180 -17.21 -8.65 6.70
N ALA A 181 -16.36 -8.54 5.68
CA ALA A 181 -16.45 -7.45 4.71
C ALA A 181 -17.46 -7.81 3.61
N VAL A 182 -18.76 -7.72 3.93
CA VAL A 182 -19.82 -7.78 2.91
C VAL A 182 -20.02 -6.37 2.35
N CYS A 183 -19.40 -6.08 1.20
CA CYS A 183 -19.83 -4.97 0.35
C CYS A 183 -21.22 -5.29 -0.23
N ARG A 184 -22.29 -4.99 0.52
CA ARG A 184 -23.67 -5.14 0.06
C ARG A 184 -24.00 -3.99 -0.90
N ALA A 185 -23.87 -4.22 -2.20
CA ALA A 185 -24.50 -3.37 -3.20
C ALA A 185 -26.03 -3.51 -3.05
N ARG A 186 -26.70 -2.46 -2.55
CA ARG A 186 -28.16 -2.35 -2.67
C ARG A 186 -28.47 -2.04 -4.13
N SER A 187 -29.21 -2.92 -4.81
CA SER A 187 -30.09 -2.46 -5.89
C SER A 187 -31.43 -2.14 -5.26
N ALA A 188 -31.97 -0.98 -5.58
CA ALA A 188 -33.40 -0.71 -5.41
C ALA A 188 -34.19 -1.52 -6.45
N ASP A 189 -35.46 -1.75 -6.11
CA ASP A 189 -36.55 -2.24 -6.97
C ASP A 189 -36.64 -3.75 -7.23
N HIS A 190 -37.31 -4.49 -6.35
CA HIS A 190 -38.75 -4.78 -6.53
C HIS A 190 -39.28 -5.63 -5.36
N PHE A 191 -40.33 -5.13 -4.72
CA PHE A 191 -41.25 -5.93 -3.92
C PHE A 191 -41.84 -7.04 -4.79
N GLY A 192 -41.82 -8.28 -4.32
CA GLY A 192 -42.52 -9.36 -5.02
C GLY A 192 -42.33 -10.74 -4.40
N ASN A 193 -43.34 -11.14 -3.65
CA ASN A 193 -43.71 -12.53 -3.30
C ASN A 193 -43.00 -13.21 -2.13
N LYS A 194 -43.71 -13.15 -0.99
CA LYS A 194 -44.19 -14.31 -0.21
C LYS A 194 -43.92 -15.67 -0.88
N LEU A 195 -43.31 -16.60 -0.14
CA LEU A 195 -43.96 -17.80 0.41
C LEU A 195 -42.91 -18.73 1.02
N LEU A 196 -43.17 -19.10 2.28
CA LEU A 196 -42.79 -20.32 3.00
C LEU A 196 -41.31 -20.75 3.02
#